data_AF-A0A7J2NN64-F1
#
_entry.id   AF-A0A7J2NN64-F1
#
_cell.length_a   1.000
_cell.length_b   1.000
_cell.length_c   1.000
_cell.angle_alpha   90.00
_cell.angle_beta   90.00
_cell.angle_gamma   90.00
#
_symmetry.space_group_name_H-M   'P 1'
#
loop_
_entity.id
_entity.type
_entity.pdbx_description
1 polymer ?
#
loop_
_entity_poly.entity_id
_entity_poly.type
_entity_poly.pdbx_seq_one_letter_code
_entity_poly.pdbx_strand_id
1 'polypeptide(L)' 'MDDTDKAIIEILKRDGRATYSSIGKRVGLSEGAVRKRIKALVDSGAIRRF' A
#
# COMPACT_ATOMS: atom_id res chain seq x y z
N MET A 1 2.21 6.15 10.84
CA MET A 1 1.91 6.18 9.40
C MET A 1 2.91 7.13 8.76
N ASP A 2 3.82 6.59 7.95
CA ASP A 2 4.85 7.39 7.26
C ASP A 2 4.39 7.85 5.87
N ASP A 3 5.23 8.60 5.16
CA ASP A 3 4.87 9.15 3.85
C ASP A 3 4.72 8.05 2.77
N THR A 4 5.42 6.93 2.93
CA THR A 4 5.27 5.76 2.07
C THR A 4 3.92 5.09 2.28
N ASP A 5 3.48 4.94 3.53
CA ASP A 5 2.15 4.43 3.86
C ASP A 5 1.05 5.31 3.22
N LYS A 6 1.20 6.65 3.29
CA LYS A 6 0.28 7.59 2.64
C LYS A 6 0.25 7.40 1.12
N ALA A 7 1.42 7.25 0.49
CA ALA A 7 1.52 7.03 -0.95
C ALA A 7 0.86 5.71 -1.37
N ILE A 8 1.05 4.63 -0.61
CA ILE A 8 0.39 3.34 -0.84
C ILE A 8 -1.13 3.48 -0.76
N ILE A 9 -1.64 4.18 0.26
CA ILE A 9 -3.09 4.44 0.41
C ILE A 9 -3.64 5.23 -0.76
N GLU A 10 -2.95 6.28 -1.21
CA GLU A 10 -3.40 7.08 -2.35
C GLU A 10 -3.39 6.29 -3.67
N ILE A 11 -2.44 5.38 -3.86
CA ILE A 11 -2.43 4.48 -5.02
C ILE A 11 -3.66 3.55 -4.97
N LEU A 12 -3.90 2.90 -3.82
CA LEU A 12 -5.03 1.97 -3.65
C LEU A 12 -6.40 2.68 -3.75
N LYS A 13 -6.50 3.94 -3.31
CA LYS A 13 -7.73 4.74 -3.43
C LYS A 13 -8.04 5.10 -4.89
N ARG A 14 -7.01 5.32 -5.71
CA ARG A 14 -7.16 5.61 -7.14
C ARG A 14 -7.35 4.35 -7.97
N ASP A 15 -6.66 3.28 -7.59
CA ASP A 15 -6.68 1.98 -8.25
C ASP A 15 -6.66 0.85 -7.22
N GLY A 16 -7.85 0.42 -6.79
CA GLY A 16 -8.01 -0.69 -5.84
C GLY A 16 -7.57 -2.04 -6.40
N ARG A 17 -7.30 -2.14 -7.70
CA ARG A 17 -6.78 -3.36 -8.35
C ARG A 17 -5.26 -3.33 -8.55
N ALA A 18 -4.59 -2.28 -8.07
CA ALA A 18 -3.14 -2.16 -8.16
C ALA A 18 -2.45 -3.35 -7.48
N THR A 19 -1.59 -4.05 -8.22
CA THR A 19 -0.81 -5.16 -7.67
C THR A 19 0.30 -4.66 -6.75
N TYR A 20 0.71 -5.47 -5.78
CA TYR A 20 1.81 -5.12 -4.86
C TYR A 20 3.12 -4.77 -5.60
N SER A 21 3.39 -5.43 -6.72
CA SER A 21 4.55 -5.14 -7.56
C SER A 21 4.45 -3.78 -8.26
N SER A 22 3.26 -3.39 -8.73
CA SER A 22 3.03 -2.07 -9.35
C SER A 22 3.14 -0.93 -8.32
N ILE A 23 2.61 -1.15 -7.12
CA ILE A 23 2.73 -0.22 -6.00
C ILE A 23 4.19 -0.07 -5.61
N GLY A 24 4.92 -1.18 -5.47
CA GLY A 24 6.35 -1.18 -5.14
C GLY A 24 7.19 -0.38 -6.12
N LYS A 25 6.96 -0.55 -7.42
CA LYS A 25 7.61 0.27 -8.46
C LYS A 25 7.35 1.76 -8.31
N ARG A 26 6.14 2.15 -7.89
CA ARG A 26 5.76 3.57 -7.71
C ARG A 26 6.34 4.20 -6.45
N VAL A 27 6.49 3.42 -5.37
CA VAL A 27 6.95 3.92 -4.06
C VAL A 27 8.40 3.55 -3.72
N GLY A 28 9.13 2.94 -4.65
CA GLY A 28 10.53 2.55 -4.48
C GLY A 28 10.74 1.39 -3.49
N LEU A 29 9.76 0.50 -3.37
CA LEU A 29 9.80 -0.65 -2.46
C LEU A 29 9.74 -2.00 -3.19
N SER A 30 10.28 -3.03 -2.54
CA SER A 30 10.05 -4.41 -2.96
C SER A 30 8.61 -4.83 -2.70
N GLU A 31 8.13 -5.82 -3.44
CA GLU A 31 6.78 -6.36 -3.26
C GLU A 31 6.52 -6.86 -1.84
N GLY A 32 7.50 -7.54 -1.23
CA GLY A 32 7.41 -8.02 0.15
C GLY A 32 7.29 -6.88 1.17
N ALA A 33 8.01 -5.77 0.94
CA ALA A 33 7.91 -4.58 1.79
C ALA A 33 6.51 -3.93 1.66
N VAL A 34 5.99 -3.79 0.44
CA VAL A 34 4.63 -3.29 0.20
C VAL A 34 3.58 -4.17 0.86
N ARG A 35 3.69 -5.50 0.74
CA ARG A 35 2.77 -6.45 1.37
C ARG A 35 2.76 -6.31 2.89
N LYS A 36 3.94 -6.17 3.52
CA LYS A 36 4.06 -5.96 4.96
C LYS A 36 3.38 -4.65 5.39
N ARG A 37 3.58 -3.58 4.62
CA ARG A 37 3.00 -2.25 4.86
C ARG A 37 1.48 -2.27 4.74
N ILE A 38 0.96 -2.81 3.65
CA ILE A 38 -0.49 -2.96 3.44
C ILE A 38 -1.11 -3.80 4.55
N LYS A 39 -0.48 -4.92 4.94
CA LYS A 39 -0.97 -5.72 6.06
C LYS A 39 -1.05 -4.91 7.35
N ALA A 40 -0.01 -4.16 7.71
CA ALA A 40 -0.02 -3.29 8.89
C ALA A 40 -1.11 -2.20 8.82
N LEU A 41 -1.39 -1.66 7.64
CA LEU A 41 -2.45 -0.68 7.41
C LEU A 41 -3.86 -1.30 7.52
N VAL A 42 -4.02 -2.56 7.11
CA VAL A 42 -5.26 -3.31 7.31
C VAL A 42 -5.46 -3.66 8.79
N ASP A 43 -4.42 -4.18 9.43
CA ASP A 43 -4.45 -4.58 10.85
C ASP A 43 -4.73 -3.38 11.78
N SER A 44 -4.24 -2.18 11.43
CA SER A 44 -4.54 -0.93 12.14
C SER A 44 -5.91 -0.33 11.82
N GLY A 45 -6.66 -0.90 10.86
CA GLY A 45 -7.96 -0.40 10.42
C GLY A 45 -7.90 0.85 9.53
N ALA A 46 -6.69 1.30 9.14
CA ALA A 46 -6.51 2.40 8.20
C ALA A 46 -6.98 2.03 6.78
N ILE A 47 -6.86 0.75 6.40
CA ILE A 47 -7.41 0.19 5.17
C ILE A 47 -8.46 -0.86 5.55
N ARG A 48 -9.73 -0.65 5.16
CA ARG A 48 -10.82 -1.61 5.40
C ARG A 48 -11.30 -2.33 4.15
N ARG A 49 -11.25 -1.66 2.99
CA ARG A 49 -11.61 -2.22 1.68
C ARG A 49 -11.01 -1.35 0.57
N PHE A 50 -10.61 -1.97 -0.53
CA PHE A 50 -10.20 -1.34 -1.79
C PHE A 50 -10.78 -2.13 -2.96
#